data_AF-A0AA41S8I6-F1
#
_entry.id   AF-A0AA41S8I6-F1
#
_cell.length_a   1.000
_cell.length_b   1.000
_cell.length_c   1.000
_cell.angle_alpha   90.00
_cell.angle_beta   90.00
_cell.angle_gamma   90.00
#
_symmetry.space_group_name_H-M   'P 1'
#
loop_
_entity.id
_entity.type
_entity.pdbx_description
1 polymer ?
#
loop_
_entity_poly.entity_id
_entity_poly.type
_entity_poly.pdbx_seq_one_letter_code
_entity_poly.pdbx_strand_id
1 'polypeptide(L)'
;MAKEQRVEDEIDTEPEMQSEQDDAKVEKEEEATEEEEIKEEEKEEEEEEDLTKLLEPFSKEQLIDIIRSVVVSTKNKEVIEEIHRRADKDPSHCELFVRGLDWETTSEQLKEIFSAYGRSKGYGFILYKHRKSVSKALKEPVKKIGDRMEKIYVDNVDSEISVMKLYSYFLKYGEIEAGPLGYDKHTGKFKGYASFIYKTADGARRALEEPIKRIDGYTLYCDYCQSGTDDKRKFGSTRVFSSYADVCCWF
;
A
#
# COMPACT_ATOMS: atom_id res chain seq x y z
N MET A 1 -62.16 53.63 -23.04
CA MET A 1 -62.47 54.96 -22.46
C MET A 1 -61.88 54.99 -21.06
N ALA A 2 -61.59 56.19 -20.51
CA ALA A 2 -61.04 56.49 -19.17
C ALA A 2 -61.46 55.50 -18.04
N LYS A 3 -60.66 55.16 -17.02
CA LYS A 3 -59.88 55.97 -16.06
C LYS A 3 -58.64 55.16 -15.53
N GLU A 4 -57.72 55.61 -14.66
CA GLU A 4 -57.61 56.84 -13.86
C GLU A 4 -56.16 57.42 -13.83
N GLN A 5 -55.57 57.69 -12.66
CA GLN A 5 -54.38 58.52 -12.41
C GLN A 5 -53.56 58.05 -11.18
N ARG A 6 -52.29 58.47 -11.18
CA ARG A 6 -51.27 58.44 -10.11
C ARG A 6 -51.61 59.39 -8.95
N VAL A 7 -51.31 58.97 -7.71
CA VAL A 7 -50.86 59.83 -6.59
C VAL A 7 -49.84 59.04 -5.75
N GLU A 8 -48.75 59.71 -5.36
CA GLU A 8 -47.76 59.30 -4.36
C GLU A 8 -47.80 60.34 -3.20
N ASP A 9 -47.17 60.03 -2.07
CA ASP A 9 -46.78 60.91 -0.94
C ASP A 9 -47.80 61.25 0.19
N GLU A 10 -47.41 60.87 1.42
CA GLU A 10 -47.57 61.53 2.75
C GLU A 10 -46.86 60.58 3.77
N ILE A 11 -45.65 60.83 4.29
CA ILE A 11 -45.06 61.90 5.13
C ILE A 11 -45.25 61.69 6.66
N ASP A 12 -44.10 61.57 7.34
CA ASP A 12 -43.74 61.74 8.77
C ASP A 12 -44.77 61.62 9.90
N THR A 13 -44.43 60.79 10.90
CA THR A 13 -44.50 61.18 12.33
C THR A 13 -43.46 60.40 13.15
N GLU A 14 -42.34 61.08 13.49
CA GLU A 14 -41.66 60.88 14.79
C GLU A 14 -42.42 61.72 15.84
N PRO A 15 -42.43 61.38 17.16
CA PRO A 15 -41.19 61.41 17.94
C PRO A 15 -41.06 60.51 19.19
N GLU A 16 -39.82 60.53 19.71
CA GLU A 16 -39.42 60.49 21.13
C GLU A 16 -39.28 59.16 21.91
N MET A 17 -38.22 59.16 22.72
CA MET A 17 -37.73 58.09 23.58
C MET A 17 -38.60 57.89 24.83
N GLN A 18 -38.70 56.65 25.32
CA GLN A 18 -38.32 56.27 26.71
C GLN A 18 -38.62 54.81 27.04
N SER A 19 -37.57 53.99 27.19
CA SER A 19 -37.44 52.98 28.27
C SER A 19 -36.07 52.27 28.19
N GLU A 20 -35.04 52.88 28.78
CA GLU A 20 -33.67 52.36 28.89
C GLU A 20 -33.57 51.20 29.92
N GLN A 21 -34.28 50.08 29.73
CA GLN A 21 -34.30 48.99 30.73
C GLN A 21 -34.15 47.54 30.22
N ASP A 22 -34.16 47.27 28.90
CA ASP A 22 -34.12 45.89 28.39
C ASP A 22 -32.78 45.45 27.77
N ASP A 23 -31.94 46.36 27.24
CA ASP A 23 -30.65 45.99 26.60
C ASP A 23 -29.64 45.38 27.61
N ALA A 24 -29.59 45.92 28.83
CA ALA A 24 -28.70 45.46 29.91
C ALA A 24 -29.03 44.05 30.45
N LYS A 25 -30.05 43.39 29.90
CA LYS A 25 -30.43 42.00 30.22
C LYS A 25 -29.94 41.02 29.14
N VAL A 26 -29.82 41.44 27.88
CA VAL A 26 -29.33 40.59 26.79
C VAL A 26 -27.81 40.49 26.83
N GLU A 27 -27.11 41.63 26.98
CA GLU A 27 -25.64 41.64 27.12
C GLU A 27 -25.19 40.80 28.34
N LYS A 28 -25.97 40.83 29.44
CA LYS A 28 -25.72 40.00 30.63
C LYS A 28 -26.00 38.52 30.47
N GLU A 29 -26.88 38.13 29.54
CA GLU A 29 -27.15 36.71 29.28
C GLU A 29 -26.08 36.12 28.34
N GLU A 30 -25.55 36.90 27.37
CA GLU A 30 -24.40 36.49 26.53
C GLU A 30 -23.08 36.48 27.31
N GLU A 31 -22.77 37.54 28.08
CA GLU A 31 -21.55 37.65 28.90
C GLU A 31 -21.53 36.57 29.99
N ALA A 32 -22.69 36.18 30.55
CA ALA A 32 -22.80 35.06 31.48
C ALA A 32 -22.56 33.69 30.82
N THR A 33 -22.98 33.49 29.56
CA THR A 33 -22.69 32.22 28.84
C THR A 33 -21.23 32.08 28.47
N GLU A 34 -20.55 33.15 28.01
CA GLU A 34 -19.10 33.10 27.78
C GLU A 34 -18.33 32.91 29.11
N GLU A 35 -18.79 33.55 30.19
CA GLU A 35 -18.23 33.33 31.54
C GLU A 35 -18.49 31.91 32.09
N GLU A 36 -19.54 31.20 31.67
CA GLU A 36 -19.79 29.81 32.05
C GLU A 36 -18.97 28.84 31.18
N GLU A 37 -18.89 29.05 29.86
CA GLU A 37 -18.03 28.24 28.96
C GLU A 37 -16.55 28.34 29.36
N ILE A 38 -16.03 29.55 29.65
CA ILE A 38 -14.65 29.73 30.12
C ILE A 38 -14.40 29.02 31.46
N LYS A 39 -15.37 29.03 32.39
CA LYS A 39 -15.26 28.31 33.67
C LYS A 39 -15.38 26.79 33.52
N GLU A 40 -16.09 26.30 32.51
CA GLU A 40 -16.11 24.88 32.18
C GLU A 40 -14.80 24.45 31.52
N GLU A 41 -14.24 25.23 30.59
CA GLU A 41 -12.93 24.98 29.98
C GLU A 41 -11.77 25.02 31.00
N GLU A 42 -11.67 26.06 31.84
CA GLU A 42 -10.67 26.15 32.92
C GLU A 42 -10.76 24.95 33.89
N LYS A 43 -11.99 24.47 34.15
CA LYS A 43 -12.24 23.34 35.05
C LYS A 43 -11.93 21.98 34.40
N GLU A 44 -12.19 21.81 33.10
CA GLU A 44 -11.75 20.62 32.35
C GLU A 44 -10.22 20.57 32.25
N GLU A 45 -9.54 21.70 32.06
CA GLU A 45 -8.06 21.77 32.09
C GLU A 45 -7.50 21.42 33.49
N GLU A 46 -8.08 21.93 34.59
CA GLU A 46 -7.70 21.53 35.96
C GLU A 46 -7.94 20.02 36.20
N GLU A 47 -9.07 19.46 35.75
CA GLU A 47 -9.37 18.03 35.89
C GLU A 47 -8.42 17.14 35.06
N GLU A 48 -8.05 17.53 33.82
CA GLU A 48 -7.04 16.83 33.01
C GLU A 48 -5.63 16.92 33.62
N GLU A 49 -5.25 18.08 34.16
CA GLU A 49 -3.98 18.25 34.87
C GLU A 49 -3.88 17.34 36.09
N ASP A 50 -4.92 17.29 36.93
CA ASP A 50 -4.92 16.48 38.16
C ASP A 50 -4.97 14.98 37.85
N LEU A 51 -5.69 14.57 36.79
CA LEU A 51 -5.57 13.23 36.23
C LEU A 51 -4.14 12.92 35.77
N THR A 52 -3.46 13.86 35.12
CA THR A 52 -2.07 13.67 34.66
C THR A 52 -1.11 13.52 35.83
N LYS A 53 -1.21 14.37 36.86
CA LYS A 53 -0.44 14.28 38.12
C LYS A 53 -0.70 12.96 38.86
N LEU A 54 -1.92 12.43 38.79
CA LEU A 54 -2.27 11.13 39.38
C LEU A 54 -1.74 9.94 38.58
N LEU A 55 -1.64 10.05 37.25
CA LEU A 55 -1.16 8.99 36.36
C LEU A 55 0.37 8.91 36.27
N GLU A 56 1.09 10.03 36.36
CA GLU A 56 2.57 10.09 36.31
C GLU A 56 3.30 9.12 37.26
N PRO A 57 2.93 8.97 38.56
CA PRO A 57 3.64 8.07 39.47
C PRO A 57 3.43 6.57 39.21
N PHE A 58 2.51 6.18 38.30
CA PHE A 58 2.33 4.77 37.96
C PHE A 58 3.39 4.27 36.98
N SER A 59 3.88 3.05 37.21
CA SER A 59 4.71 2.36 36.22
C SER A 59 3.95 2.09 34.92
N LYS A 60 4.69 1.96 33.82
CA LYS A 60 4.16 1.61 32.50
C LYS A 60 3.27 0.37 32.54
N GLU A 61 3.66 -0.64 33.32
CA GLU A 61 2.94 -1.89 33.50
C GLU A 61 1.59 -1.68 34.20
N GLN A 62 1.56 -0.85 35.26
CA GLN A 62 0.33 -0.49 35.95
C GLN A 62 -0.62 0.33 35.06
N LEU A 63 -0.10 1.30 34.30
CA LEU A 63 -0.89 2.08 33.34
C LEU A 63 -1.51 1.17 32.26
N ILE A 64 -0.73 0.23 31.72
CA ILE A 64 -1.22 -0.77 30.76
C ILE A 64 -2.33 -1.64 31.38
N ASP A 65 -2.18 -2.06 32.63
CA ASP A 65 -3.18 -2.91 33.32
C ASP A 65 -4.47 -2.14 33.66
N ILE A 66 -4.38 -0.86 34.06
CA ILE A 66 -5.53 0.04 34.24
C ILE A 66 -6.29 0.20 32.93
N ILE A 67 -5.60 0.58 31.84
CA ILE A 67 -6.21 0.75 30.51
C ILE A 67 -6.83 -0.57 30.03
N ARG A 68 -6.15 -1.71 30.21
CA ARG A 68 -6.69 -3.03 29.87
C ARG A 68 -7.95 -3.35 30.66
N SER A 69 -7.97 -3.07 31.97
CA SER A 69 -9.11 -3.28 32.85
C SER A 69 -10.33 -2.48 32.40
N VAL A 70 -10.15 -1.19 32.08
CA VAL A 70 -11.21 -0.32 31.55
C VAL A 70 -11.74 -0.86 30.22
N VAL A 71 -10.85 -1.18 29.26
CA VAL A 71 -11.23 -1.70 27.93
C VAL A 71 -12.00 -3.02 28.04
N VAL A 72 -11.59 -3.94 28.91
CA VAL A 72 -12.26 -5.24 29.10
C VAL A 72 -13.62 -5.07 29.78
N SER A 73 -13.70 -4.25 30.83
CA SER A 73 -14.89 -4.12 31.68
C SER A 73 -15.99 -3.28 31.03
N THR A 74 -15.61 -2.19 30.34
CA THR A 74 -16.58 -1.24 29.75
C THR A 74 -16.86 -1.50 28.27
N LYS A 75 -15.92 -2.14 27.55
CA LYS A 75 -15.88 -2.17 26.07
C LYS A 75 -16.01 -0.79 25.43
N ASN A 76 -15.59 0.29 26.11
CA ASN A 76 -15.66 1.63 25.56
C ASN A 76 -14.87 1.69 24.23
N LYS A 77 -15.58 2.01 23.15
CA LYS A 77 -15.03 2.09 21.80
C LYS A 77 -14.09 3.27 21.62
N GLU A 78 -14.35 4.40 22.28
CA GLU A 78 -13.55 5.63 22.14
C GLU A 78 -12.12 5.39 22.61
N VAL A 79 -11.94 4.79 23.80
CA VAL A 79 -10.63 4.39 24.31
C VAL A 79 -9.92 3.41 23.37
N ILE A 80 -10.66 2.44 22.82
CA ILE A 80 -10.10 1.47 21.86
C ILE A 80 -9.70 2.14 20.54
N GLU A 81 -10.52 3.05 20.02
CA GLU A 81 -10.28 3.79 18.79
C GLU A 81 -9.14 4.79 18.95
N GLU A 82 -9.02 5.42 20.11
CA GLU A 82 -7.94 6.34 20.45
C GLU A 82 -6.59 5.63 20.62
N ILE A 83 -6.57 4.45 21.26
CA ILE A 83 -5.39 3.57 21.29
C ILE A 83 -4.98 3.19 19.86
N HIS A 84 -5.93 2.81 19.00
CA HIS A 84 -5.63 2.53 17.59
C HIS A 84 -5.14 3.78 16.84
N ARG A 85 -5.72 4.96 17.09
CA ARG A 85 -5.35 6.23 16.43
C ARG A 85 -3.94 6.66 16.80
N ARG A 86 -3.55 6.56 18.08
CA ARG A 86 -2.18 6.81 18.55
C ARG A 86 -1.23 5.75 18.00
N ALA A 87 -1.62 4.47 18.00
CA ALA A 87 -0.77 3.40 17.47
C ALA A 87 -0.56 3.50 15.95
N ASP A 88 -1.56 3.90 15.17
CA ASP A 88 -1.44 4.08 13.72
C ASP A 88 -0.59 5.31 13.33
N LYS A 89 -0.37 6.26 14.26
CA LYS A 89 0.57 7.38 14.09
C LYS A 89 2.03 6.99 14.34
N ASP A 90 2.28 5.94 15.13
CA ASP A 90 3.63 5.49 15.47
C ASP A 90 4.17 4.52 14.38
N PRO A 91 5.30 4.86 13.71
CA PRO A 91 5.90 3.97 12.72
C PRO A 91 6.24 2.58 13.25
N SER A 92 6.64 2.44 14.53
CA SER A 92 7.02 1.16 15.14
C SER A 92 5.88 0.13 15.20
N HIS A 93 4.64 0.59 15.12
CA HIS A 93 3.44 -0.26 15.04
C HIS A 93 2.96 -0.50 13.61
N CYS A 94 3.51 0.22 12.63
CA CYS A 94 3.07 0.26 11.25
C CYS A 94 4.12 -0.22 10.23
N GLU A 95 5.37 -0.43 10.66
CA GLU A 95 6.48 -0.86 9.82
C GLU A 95 6.66 -2.38 9.79
N LEU A 96 7.03 -2.89 8.61
CA LEU A 96 7.44 -4.27 8.39
C LEU A 96 8.76 -4.31 7.63
N PHE A 97 9.66 -5.20 8.07
CA PHE A 97 10.91 -5.46 7.36
C PHE A 97 10.76 -6.70 6.50
N VAL A 98 11.20 -6.63 5.24
CA VAL A 98 11.11 -7.73 4.28
C VAL A 98 12.52 -8.23 3.95
N ARG A 99 12.80 -9.47 4.35
CA ARG A 99 14.08 -10.17 4.16
C ARG A 99 14.02 -11.09 2.94
N GLY A 100 15.17 -11.37 2.34
CA GLY A 100 15.26 -12.27 1.18
C GLY A 100 14.78 -11.64 -0.14
N LEU A 101 14.82 -10.32 -0.25
CA LEU A 101 14.59 -9.64 -1.53
C LEU A 101 15.72 -9.98 -2.51
N ASP A 102 15.35 -10.33 -3.74
CA ASP A 102 16.30 -10.42 -4.85
C ASP A 102 16.84 -9.04 -5.21
N TRP A 103 18.09 -8.97 -5.68
CA TRP A 103 18.77 -7.72 -6.06
C TRP A 103 18.09 -6.98 -7.22
N GLU A 104 17.29 -7.67 -8.04
CA GLU A 104 16.48 -7.05 -9.10
C GLU A 104 15.06 -6.63 -8.65
N THR A 105 14.68 -6.86 -7.38
CA THR A 105 13.34 -6.54 -6.84
C THR A 105 13.07 -5.05 -6.88
N THR A 106 11.98 -4.63 -7.52
CA THR A 106 11.60 -3.20 -7.61
C THR A 106 10.63 -2.79 -6.50
N SER A 107 10.56 -1.48 -6.25
CA SER A 107 9.58 -0.94 -5.29
C SER A 107 8.14 -1.11 -5.76
N GLU A 108 7.92 -1.25 -7.06
CA GLU A 108 6.64 -1.43 -7.74
C GLU A 108 6.09 -2.83 -7.46
N GLN A 109 6.93 -3.87 -7.59
CA GLN A 109 6.58 -5.25 -7.26
C GLN A 109 6.23 -5.39 -5.76
N LEU A 110 7.00 -4.75 -4.88
CA LEU A 110 6.69 -4.67 -3.45
C LEU A 110 5.35 -3.97 -3.20
N LYS A 111 5.10 -2.81 -3.80
CA LYS A 111 3.83 -2.08 -3.65
C LYS A 111 2.64 -2.93 -4.12
N GLU A 112 2.76 -3.60 -5.26
CA GLU A 112 1.70 -4.45 -5.83
C GLU A 112 1.27 -5.54 -4.83
N ILE A 113 2.21 -6.38 -4.39
CA ILE A 113 1.94 -7.51 -3.49
C ILE A 113 1.40 -7.05 -2.13
N PHE A 114 1.99 -5.98 -1.59
CA PHE A 114 1.66 -5.51 -0.24
C PHE A 114 0.45 -4.55 -0.21
N SER A 115 -0.02 -4.07 -1.35
CA SER A 115 -1.25 -3.25 -1.48
C SER A 115 -2.50 -3.97 -0.96
N ALA A 116 -2.55 -5.31 -1.09
CA ALA A 116 -3.67 -6.14 -0.64
C ALA A 116 -3.95 -6.04 0.87
N TYR A 117 -2.95 -5.70 1.68
CA TYR A 117 -3.10 -5.53 3.13
C TYR A 117 -3.38 -4.07 3.53
N GLY A 118 -3.04 -3.10 2.68
CA GLY A 118 -3.26 -1.67 2.87
C GLY A 118 -2.31 -0.79 2.04
N ARG A 119 -2.41 0.54 2.20
CA ARG A 119 -1.48 1.48 1.56
C ARG A 119 -0.12 1.44 2.24
N SER A 120 0.91 1.05 1.51
CA SER A 120 2.31 1.01 1.94
C SER A 120 3.15 2.16 1.36
N LYS A 121 4.28 2.43 2.01
CA LYS A 121 5.39 3.28 1.53
C LYS A 121 6.73 2.60 1.88
N GLY A 122 7.71 2.67 1.00
CA GLY A 122 9.08 2.19 1.26
C GLY A 122 9.61 1.14 0.27
N TYR A 123 10.84 0.71 0.49
CA TYR A 123 11.58 -0.34 -0.21
C TYR A 123 12.48 -1.05 0.81
N GLY A 124 12.47 -2.39 0.87
CA GLY A 124 13.11 -3.17 1.94
C GLY A 124 12.37 -3.12 3.29
N PHE A 125 11.87 -1.94 3.65
CA PHE A 125 10.88 -1.69 4.69
C PHE A 125 9.54 -1.26 4.08
N ILE A 126 8.44 -1.69 4.69
CA ILE A 126 7.07 -1.47 4.25
C ILE A 126 6.31 -0.80 5.40
N LEU A 127 6.21 0.53 5.35
CA LEU A 127 5.43 1.32 6.29
C LEU A 127 3.97 1.39 5.81
N TYR A 128 3.06 0.79 6.58
CA TYR A 128 1.62 0.89 6.36
C TYR A 128 1.02 2.16 6.98
N LYS A 129 -0.17 2.56 6.51
CA LYS A 129 -0.98 3.59 7.18
C LYS A 129 -1.59 3.12 8.51
N HIS A 130 -1.74 1.80 8.71
CA HIS A 130 -2.47 1.22 9.84
C HIS A 130 -1.80 -0.06 10.36
N ARG A 131 -1.70 -0.21 11.69
CA ARG A 131 -1.23 -1.43 12.39
C ARG A 131 -2.04 -2.67 12.02
N LYS A 132 -3.32 -2.49 11.68
CA LYS A 132 -4.20 -3.57 11.19
C LYS A 132 -3.73 -4.15 9.85
N SER A 133 -3.03 -3.38 9.01
CA SER A 133 -2.45 -3.87 7.75
C SER A 133 -1.20 -4.72 7.99
N VAL A 134 -0.29 -4.26 8.87
CA VAL A 134 0.84 -5.05 9.39
C VAL A 134 0.38 -6.40 9.91
N SER A 135 -0.64 -6.38 10.77
CA SER A 135 -1.23 -7.57 11.39
C SER A 135 -1.90 -8.54 10.40
N LYS A 136 -2.26 -8.08 9.18
CA LYS A 136 -2.76 -8.96 8.10
C LYS A 136 -1.59 -9.55 7.30
N ALA A 137 -0.61 -8.73 6.92
CA ALA A 137 0.54 -9.18 6.15
C ALA A 137 1.34 -10.28 6.89
N LEU A 138 1.50 -10.15 8.21
CA LEU A 138 2.20 -11.11 9.07
C LEU A 138 1.50 -12.48 9.23
N LYS A 139 0.22 -12.63 8.88
CA LYS A 139 -0.48 -13.93 8.98
C LYS A 139 0.03 -14.95 7.96
N GLU A 140 0.65 -14.46 6.91
CA GLU A 140 1.25 -15.22 5.83
C GLU A 140 2.65 -14.63 5.60
N PRO A 141 3.61 -14.90 6.50
CA PRO A 141 4.88 -14.17 6.55
C PRO A 141 5.77 -14.43 5.33
N VAL A 142 5.50 -15.50 4.58
CA VAL A 142 6.26 -15.92 3.39
C VAL A 142 5.52 -15.43 2.14
N LYS A 143 6.06 -14.42 1.44
CA LYS A 143 5.42 -13.78 0.27
C LYS A 143 6.20 -14.03 -1.01
N LYS A 144 5.54 -14.53 -2.06
CA LYS A 144 6.14 -14.61 -3.40
C LYS A 144 6.32 -13.20 -3.96
N ILE A 145 7.56 -12.80 -4.23
CA ILE A 145 7.93 -11.49 -4.76
C ILE A 145 8.46 -11.61 -6.19
N GLY A 146 7.83 -10.83 -7.07
CA GLY A 146 8.06 -10.88 -8.50
C GLY A 146 7.38 -12.09 -9.15
N ASP A 147 6.58 -11.83 -10.18
CA ASP A 147 6.10 -12.87 -11.10
C ASP A 147 6.88 -12.83 -12.43
N ARG A 148 8.19 -12.54 -12.36
CA ARG A 148 9.15 -12.49 -13.49
C ARG A 148 9.39 -13.85 -14.20
N MET A 149 8.39 -14.72 -14.15
CA MET A 149 8.20 -15.80 -15.10
C MET A 149 8.26 -15.29 -16.55
N GLU A 150 7.95 -14.01 -16.80
CA GLU A 150 8.09 -13.24 -18.05
C GLU A 150 9.31 -13.60 -18.91
N LYS A 151 10.45 -13.95 -18.30
CA LYS A 151 11.65 -14.35 -19.04
C LYS A 151 11.81 -15.87 -19.13
N ILE A 152 11.66 -16.40 -20.34
CA ILE A 152 11.96 -17.81 -20.65
C ILE A 152 13.37 -17.97 -21.21
N TYR A 153 13.97 -19.12 -20.94
CA TYR A 153 15.16 -19.63 -21.60
C TYR A 153 14.78 -20.80 -22.52
N VAL A 154 15.39 -20.85 -23.70
CA VAL A 154 15.17 -21.88 -24.71
C VAL A 154 16.52 -22.50 -25.05
N ASP A 155 16.73 -23.75 -24.66
CA ASP A 155 17.94 -24.53 -24.90
C ASP A 155 17.83 -25.38 -26.17
N ASN A 156 18.98 -25.87 -26.65
CA ASN A 156 19.15 -26.68 -27.85
C ASN A 156 18.64 -26.01 -29.15
N VAL A 157 18.79 -24.69 -29.25
CA VAL A 157 18.44 -23.90 -30.44
C VAL A 157 19.53 -24.06 -31.50
N ASP A 158 19.22 -24.85 -32.54
CA ASP A 158 20.14 -25.11 -33.65
C ASP A 158 20.48 -23.82 -34.43
N SER A 159 21.71 -23.76 -34.94
CA SER A 159 22.24 -22.63 -35.73
C SER A 159 21.56 -22.43 -37.09
N GLU A 160 20.82 -23.43 -37.58
CA GLU A 160 20.00 -23.37 -38.80
C GLU A 160 18.60 -22.77 -38.55
N ILE A 161 18.16 -22.65 -37.29
CA ILE A 161 16.88 -22.00 -36.98
C ILE A 161 17.04 -20.48 -37.12
N SER A 162 16.24 -19.86 -38.01
CA SER A 162 16.30 -18.41 -38.20
C SER A 162 15.68 -17.64 -37.03
N VAL A 163 16.25 -16.47 -36.71
CA VAL A 163 15.79 -15.57 -35.64
C VAL A 163 14.30 -15.24 -35.79
N MET A 164 13.86 -14.92 -37.02
CA MET A 164 12.46 -14.63 -37.34
C MET A 164 11.55 -15.82 -37.07
N LYS A 165 11.97 -17.05 -37.43
CA LYS A 165 11.14 -18.25 -37.24
C LYS A 165 10.98 -18.60 -35.76
N LEU A 166 12.05 -18.50 -34.98
CA LEU A 166 12.00 -18.69 -33.54
C LEU A 166 11.09 -17.62 -32.88
N TYR A 167 11.24 -16.36 -33.28
CA TYR A 167 10.38 -15.26 -32.81
C TYR A 167 8.89 -15.52 -33.10
N SER A 168 8.53 -15.80 -34.36
CA SER A 168 7.14 -16.10 -34.75
C SER A 168 6.56 -17.32 -34.03
N TYR A 169 7.39 -18.33 -33.71
CA TYR A 169 6.93 -19.48 -32.95
C TYR A 169 6.61 -19.15 -31.48
N PHE A 170 7.40 -18.29 -30.84
CA PHE A 170 7.20 -17.90 -29.44
C PHE A 170 6.17 -16.77 -29.26
N LEU A 171 5.93 -15.95 -30.29
CA LEU A 171 4.92 -14.89 -30.29
C LEU A 171 3.49 -15.42 -30.05
N LYS A 172 3.20 -16.66 -30.43
CA LYS A 172 1.87 -17.27 -30.21
C LYS A 172 1.52 -17.52 -28.74
N TYR A 173 2.51 -17.52 -27.83
CA TYR A 173 2.25 -17.66 -26.39
C TYR A 173 1.96 -16.31 -25.73
N GLY A 174 2.35 -15.19 -26.32
CA GLY A 174 2.12 -13.86 -25.76
C GLY A 174 2.93 -12.77 -26.47
N GLU A 175 2.64 -11.51 -26.15
CA GLU A 175 3.40 -10.39 -26.70
C GLU A 175 4.83 -10.37 -26.13
N ILE A 176 5.82 -10.42 -27.02
CA ILE A 176 7.24 -10.41 -26.67
C ILE A 176 7.68 -8.95 -26.50
N GLU A 177 8.24 -8.63 -25.35
CA GLU A 177 8.88 -7.34 -25.07
C GLU A 177 10.28 -7.28 -25.69
N ALA A 178 11.07 -8.35 -25.52
CA ALA A 178 12.41 -8.46 -26.08
C ALA A 178 12.80 -9.92 -26.37
N GLY A 179 13.35 -10.17 -27.56
CA GLY A 179 13.83 -11.49 -27.98
C GLY A 179 13.68 -11.69 -29.49
N PRO A 180 14.30 -12.75 -30.06
CA PRO A 180 15.12 -13.75 -29.39
C PRO A 180 16.52 -13.17 -29.06
N LEU A 181 16.96 -13.29 -27.81
CA LEU A 181 18.34 -12.95 -27.41
C LEU A 181 19.21 -14.21 -27.42
N GLY A 182 20.53 -14.10 -27.58
CA GLY A 182 21.46 -15.26 -27.56
C GLY A 182 22.05 -15.68 -28.92
N TYR A 183 21.72 -14.96 -30.00
CA TYR A 183 22.39 -15.10 -31.29
C TYR A 183 23.68 -14.28 -31.37
N ASP A 184 24.59 -14.68 -32.25
CA ASP A 184 25.79 -13.91 -32.55
C ASP A 184 25.47 -12.69 -33.43
N LYS A 185 25.86 -11.50 -32.99
CA LYS A 185 25.57 -10.24 -33.71
C LYS A 185 26.24 -10.15 -35.09
N HIS A 186 27.33 -10.88 -35.32
CA HIS A 186 28.06 -10.84 -36.59
C HIS A 186 27.55 -11.87 -37.61
N THR A 187 27.09 -13.04 -37.16
CA THR A 187 26.65 -14.13 -38.06
C THR A 187 25.14 -14.31 -38.13
N GLY A 188 24.39 -13.73 -37.18
CA GLY A 188 22.93 -13.90 -37.07
C GLY A 188 22.48 -15.28 -36.58
N LYS A 189 23.41 -16.19 -36.27
CA LYS A 189 23.12 -17.57 -35.86
C LYS A 189 23.06 -17.73 -34.33
N PHE A 190 22.23 -18.65 -33.85
CA PHE A 190 22.14 -19.00 -32.43
C PHE A 190 23.35 -19.79 -31.92
N LYS A 191 23.70 -19.59 -30.65
CA LYS A 191 24.83 -20.26 -29.97
C LYS A 191 24.39 -21.52 -29.20
N GLY A 192 23.38 -22.22 -29.69
CA GLY A 192 22.75 -23.36 -29.00
C GLY A 192 21.60 -22.97 -28.05
N TYR A 193 21.36 -21.68 -27.82
CA TYR A 193 20.30 -21.20 -26.92
C TYR A 193 19.70 -19.88 -27.37
N ALA A 194 18.51 -19.57 -26.83
CA ALA A 194 17.88 -18.26 -26.92
C ALA A 194 17.16 -17.89 -25.59
N SER A 195 16.83 -16.61 -25.41
CA SER A 195 15.89 -16.19 -24.35
C SER A 195 14.90 -15.15 -24.86
N PHE A 196 13.70 -15.16 -24.29
CA PHE A 196 12.61 -14.22 -24.59
C PHE A 196 12.10 -13.60 -23.30
N ILE A 197 11.76 -12.31 -23.36
CA ILE A 197 11.05 -11.57 -22.31
C ILE A 197 9.67 -11.25 -22.89
N TYR A 198 8.62 -11.72 -22.22
CA TYR A 198 7.22 -11.39 -22.53
C TYR A 198 6.79 -10.16 -21.73
N LYS A 199 5.88 -9.37 -22.31
CA LYS A 199 5.25 -8.24 -21.59
C LYS A 199 4.35 -8.66 -20.42
N THR A 200 4.02 -9.95 -20.31
CA THR A 200 3.18 -10.50 -19.26
C THR A 200 3.69 -11.87 -18.80
N ALA A 201 3.66 -12.11 -17.48
CA ALA A 201 4.00 -13.40 -16.87
C ALA A 201 3.19 -14.57 -17.45
N ASP A 202 1.92 -14.31 -17.77
CA ASP A 202 1.01 -15.27 -18.39
C ASP A 202 1.47 -15.73 -19.79
N GLY A 203 2.11 -14.85 -20.57
CA GLY A 203 2.68 -15.20 -21.87
C GLY A 203 3.82 -16.19 -21.77
N ALA A 204 4.70 -15.97 -20.80
CA ALA A 204 5.81 -16.88 -20.53
C ALA A 204 5.36 -18.19 -19.88
N ARG A 205 4.37 -18.13 -18.98
CA ARG A 205 3.75 -19.31 -18.35
C ARG A 205 3.21 -20.27 -19.40
N ARG A 206 2.46 -19.78 -20.40
CA ARG A 206 2.01 -20.58 -21.57
C ARG A 206 3.18 -21.16 -22.38
N ALA A 207 4.27 -20.39 -22.56
CA ALA A 207 5.45 -20.89 -23.24
C ALA A 207 6.17 -22.02 -22.46
N LEU A 208 5.94 -22.14 -21.15
CA LEU A 208 6.53 -23.14 -20.26
C LEU A 208 5.59 -24.32 -19.91
N GLU A 209 4.28 -24.23 -20.16
CA GLU A 209 3.31 -25.33 -19.96
C GLU A 209 3.75 -26.64 -20.66
N GLU A 210 4.33 -26.53 -21.85
CA GLU A 210 4.93 -27.65 -22.60
C GLU A 210 6.46 -27.48 -22.67
N PRO A 211 7.27 -27.91 -21.68
CA PRO A 211 8.69 -27.58 -21.64
C PRO A 211 9.53 -28.15 -22.81
N ILE A 212 8.96 -29.02 -23.66
CA ILE A 212 9.63 -29.56 -24.84
C ILE A 212 8.88 -29.09 -26.09
N LYS A 213 9.52 -28.28 -26.93
CA LYS A 213 8.95 -27.75 -28.18
C LYS A 213 9.67 -28.36 -29.40
N ARG A 214 8.97 -28.53 -30.52
CA ARG A 214 9.56 -29.05 -31.77
C ARG A 214 9.38 -28.05 -32.91
N ILE A 215 10.48 -27.68 -33.56
CA ILE A 215 10.53 -26.74 -34.70
C ILE A 215 11.45 -27.35 -35.76
N ASP A 216 10.95 -27.58 -36.98
CA ASP A 216 11.70 -28.15 -38.11
C ASP A 216 12.44 -29.47 -37.83
N GLY A 217 11.94 -30.28 -36.89
CA GLY A 217 12.59 -31.52 -36.44
C GLY A 217 13.58 -31.32 -35.29
N TYR A 218 14.03 -30.10 -35.03
CA TYR A 218 14.81 -29.75 -33.83
C TYR A 218 13.91 -29.76 -32.59
N THR A 219 14.43 -30.29 -31.49
CA THR A 219 13.75 -30.35 -30.18
C THR A 219 14.37 -29.32 -29.26
N LEU A 220 13.59 -28.31 -28.86
CA LEU A 220 13.98 -27.22 -27.98
C LEU A 220 13.46 -27.47 -26.57
N TYR A 221 14.22 -27.04 -25.57
CA TYR A 221 13.82 -27.17 -24.15
C TYR A 221 13.58 -25.79 -23.55
N CYS A 222 12.36 -25.54 -23.08
CA CYS A 222 11.95 -24.29 -22.46
C CYS A 222 11.99 -24.43 -20.93
N ASP A 223 12.67 -23.50 -20.26
CA ASP A 223 12.77 -23.42 -18.80
C ASP A 223 12.71 -21.96 -18.35
N TYR A 224 12.46 -21.72 -17.07
CA TYR A 224 12.53 -20.39 -16.47
C TYR A 224 13.94 -19.83 -16.59
N CYS A 225 14.09 -18.57 -17.03
CA CYS A 225 15.39 -17.92 -17.01
C CYS A 225 15.74 -17.51 -15.58
N GLN A 226 16.81 -18.07 -15.02
CA GLN A 226 17.37 -17.59 -13.77
C GLN A 226 18.02 -16.21 -13.99
N SER A 227 17.64 -15.23 -13.17
CA SER A 227 18.29 -13.92 -13.03
C SER A 227 19.54 -14.05 -12.16
N GLY A 228 20.59 -14.63 -12.75
CA GLY A 228 21.87 -14.86 -12.07
C GLY A 228 22.99 -15.11 -13.07
N THR A 229 24.18 -14.63 -12.73
CA THR A 229 25.43 -14.71 -13.50
C THR A 229 25.73 -16.09 -14.09
N ASP A 230 26.42 -16.11 -15.23
CA ASP A 230 26.96 -17.31 -15.88
C ASP A 230 27.56 -18.32 -14.89
N ASP A 231 26.88 -19.45 -14.67
CA ASP A 231 27.56 -20.68 -14.30
C ASP A 231 26.81 -21.95 -14.73
N LYS A 232 27.56 -23.05 -14.84
CA LYS A 232 27.22 -24.22 -15.66
C LYS A 232 25.95 -24.95 -15.18
N ARG A 233 24.89 -24.90 -15.98
CA ARG A 233 23.69 -25.72 -15.75
C ARG A 233 24.01 -27.21 -15.95
N LYS A 234 23.69 -28.02 -14.95
CA LYS A 234 23.50 -29.47 -15.13
C LYS A 234 22.00 -29.74 -15.20
N PHE A 235 21.56 -30.29 -16.33
CA PHE A 235 20.17 -30.70 -16.55
C PHE A 235 19.77 -31.77 -15.51
N GLY A 236 18.53 -31.70 -15.00
CA GLY A 236 17.96 -32.72 -14.11
C GLY A 236 17.92 -32.40 -12.61
N SER A 237 18.30 -31.19 -12.18
CA SER A 237 18.11 -30.74 -10.78
C SER A 237 17.00 -29.69 -10.70
N THR A 238 15.83 -30.07 -10.20
CA THR A 238 14.75 -29.16 -9.81
C THR A 238 15.16 -28.34 -8.59
N ARG A 239 16.05 -27.36 -8.77
CA ARG A 239 16.31 -26.34 -7.76
C ARG A 239 15.15 -25.35 -7.81
N VAL A 240 14.18 -25.57 -6.92
CA VAL A 240 13.17 -24.57 -6.57
C VAL A 240 13.91 -23.39 -5.95
N PHE A 241 14.13 -22.34 -6.73
CA PHE A 241 14.65 -21.09 -6.19
C PHE A 241 13.52 -20.33 -5.51
N SER A 242 13.78 -19.88 -4.28
CA SER A 242 12.80 -19.20 -3.47
C SER A 242 12.54 -17.80 -4.04
N SER A 243 11.47 -17.67 -4.80
CA SER A 243 10.84 -16.37 -5.09
C SER A 243 10.13 -15.79 -3.85
N TYR A 244 10.34 -16.37 -2.67
CA TYR A 244 9.68 -15.96 -1.43
C TYR A 244 10.61 -15.12 -0.56
N ALA A 245 10.05 -14.00 -0.09
CA ALA A 245 10.63 -13.14 0.92
C ALA A 245 9.89 -13.30 2.26
N ASP A 246 10.64 -13.19 3.36
CA ASP A 246 10.12 -13.32 4.71
C ASP A 246 9.84 -11.96 5.33
N VAL A 247 8.62 -11.80 5.85
CA VAL A 247 8.10 -10.57 6.45
C VAL A 247 8.18 -10.69 7.97
N CYS A 248 8.85 -9.73 8.61
CA CYS A 248 9.06 -9.71 10.07
C CYS A 248 8.70 -8.35 10.67
N CYS A 249 8.27 -8.35 11.94
CA CYS A 249 8.33 -7.14 12.76
C CYS A 249 9.78 -6.67 12.88
N TRP A 250 9.96 -5.36 12.89
CA TRP A 250 11.19 -4.73 13.37
C TRP A 250 11.09 -4.65 14.92
N PHE A 251 12.13 -5.12 15.60
CA PHE A 251 12.27 -5.18 17.07
C PHE A 251 13.65 -4.64 17.44
#